data_AF-A0A498JN16-F1
#
_entry.id   AF-A0A498JN16-F1
#
_cell.length_a   1.000
_cell.length_b   1.000
_cell.length_c   1.000
_cell.angle_alpha   90.00
_cell.angle_beta   90.00
_cell.angle_gamma   90.00
#
_symmetry.space_group_name_H-M   'P 1'
#
loop_
_entity.id
_entity.type
_entity.pdbx_description
1 polymer ?
#
loop_
_entity_poly.entity_id
_entity_poly.type
_entity_poly.pdbx_seq_one_letter_code
_entity_poly.pdbx_strand_id
1 'polypeptide(L)'
;MNQASSSQENLYGTLLSENVIGVIRDHYVTFHLDMDVDGSDNSFMKVNLQRQSNSPTESPRKSYLKATKTVAKTEKDVQIKLKLYDPSEFHMINPSKRTRVGNPVGYKLVPGGTAASLLDLDDPPQKKGAFTNNQIWVTPYNRSEQWAGGLFVDQSTGEDTLAV
;
A
#
# COMPACT_ATOMS: atom_id res chain seq x y z
N MET A 1 18.33 28.08 -33.57
CA MET A 1 17.16 28.76 -32.97
C MET A 1 17.18 28.37 -31.50
N ASN A 2 17.57 29.27 -30.60
CA ASN A 2 17.68 28.94 -29.18
C ASN A 2 16.28 29.01 -28.58
N GLN A 3 15.67 27.86 -28.29
CA GLN A 3 14.52 27.82 -27.38
C GLN A 3 15.04 28.22 -25.99
N ALA A 4 15.02 29.52 -25.73
CA ALA A 4 15.23 30.06 -24.41
C ALA A 4 14.00 29.68 -23.57
N SER A 5 14.01 28.51 -22.95
CA SER A 5 13.01 28.20 -21.94
C SER A 5 13.35 29.01 -20.70
N SER A 6 12.52 30.00 -20.39
CA SER A 6 12.57 30.64 -19.08
C SER A 6 12.36 29.57 -18.01
N SER A 7 13.04 29.69 -16.86
CA SER A 7 13.05 28.69 -15.80
C SER A 7 11.67 28.34 -15.20
N GLN A 8 10.61 29.05 -15.58
CA GLN A 8 9.22 28.80 -15.18
C GLN A 8 8.44 27.90 -16.15
N GLU A 9 8.94 27.57 -17.34
CA GLU A 9 8.14 26.90 -18.40
C GLU A 9 8.06 25.36 -18.30
N ASN A 10 8.79 24.73 -17.38
CA ASN A 10 8.86 23.26 -17.26
C ASN A 10 8.17 22.69 -15.99
N LEU A 11 7.13 23.35 -15.48
CA LEU A 11 6.46 22.91 -14.24
C LEU A 11 5.67 21.60 -14.37
N TYR A 12 5.23 21.27 -15.60
CA TYR A 12 4.35 20.13 -15.87
C TYR A 12 4.98 19.06 -16.78
N GLY A 13 6.27 19.22 -17.11
CA GLY A 13 6.96 18.34 -18.04
C GLY A 13 8.41 18.76 -18.28
N THR A 14 9.20 17.87 -18.84
CA THR A 14 10.60 18.13 -19.19
C THR A 14 10.75 18.22 -20.71
N LEU A 15 11.46 19.23 -21.21
CA LEU A 15 11.86 19.29 -22.63
C LEU A 15 12.85 18.16 -22.93
N LEU A 16 12.47 17.21 -23.79
CA LEU A 16 13.27 16.04 -24.15
C LEU A 16 14.02 16.21 -25.47
N SER A 17 13.44 16.98 -26.39
CA SER A 17 14.02 17.32 -27.69
C SER A 17 13.40 18.62 -28.21
N GLU A 18 13.87 19.11 -29.34
CA GLU A 18 13.30 20.30 -29.98
C GLU A 18 11.80 20.10 -30.22
N ASN A 19 10.97 20.94 -29.60
CA ASN A 19 9.50 20.85 -29.66
C ASN A 19 8.89 19.56 -29.05
N VAL A 20 9.62 18.82 -28.19
CA VAL A 20 9.12 17.57 -27.56
C VAL A 20 9.16 17.66 -26.04
N ILE A 21 8.00 17.55 -25.38
CA ILE A 21 7.86 17.58 -23.92
C ILE A 21 7.40 16.22 -23.39
N GLY A 22 8.13 15.69 -22.40
CA GLY A 22 7.69 14.57 -21.58
C GLY A 22 6.84 15.07 -20.43
N VAL A 23 5.52 14.88 -20.51
CA VAL A 23 4.58 15.29 -19.46
C VAL A 23 4.75 14.44 -18.21
N ILE A 24 4.74 15.09 -17.04
CA ILE A 24 4.79 14.39 -15.74
C ILE A 24 3.56 13.51 -15.59
N ARG A 25 3.78 12.26 -15.20
CA ARG A 25 2.73 11.26 -15.00
C ARG A 25 3.18 10.22 -13.99
N ASP A 26 2.19 9.50 -13.44
CA ASP A 26 2.42 8.40 -12.54
C ASP A 26 2.18 7.05 -13.23
N HIS A 27 2.71 5.99 -12.63
CA HIS A 27 2.47 4.61 -13.02
C HIS A 27 2.08 3.81 -11.77
N TYR A 28 0.83 3.35 -11.72
CA TYR A 28 0.34 2.47 -10.67
C TYR A 28 0.00 1.10 -11.24
N VAL A 29 0.39 0.06 -10.53
CA VAL A 29 0.05 -1.33 -10.84
C VAL A 29 -0.51 -1.95 -9.57
N THR A 30 -1.64 -2.64 -9.70
CA THR A 30 -2.23 -3.42 -8.62
C THR A 30 -2.12 -4.90 -8.92
N PHE A 31 -1.88 -5.70 -7.89
CA PHE A 31 -1.81 -7.15 -7.97
C PHE A 31 -2.96 -7.74 -7.16
N HIS A 32 -3.72 -8.64 -7.77
CA HIS A 32 -4.61 -9.52 -7.04
C HIS A 32 -3.79 -10.73 -6.57
N LEU A 33 -3.65 -10.89 -5.26
CA LEU A 33 -2.98 -12.02 -4.63
C LEU A 33 -4.00 -12.79 -3.80
N ASP A 34 -4.54 -13.86 -4.37
CA ASP A 34 -5.42 -14.81 -3.67
C ASP A 34 -4.53 -15.78 -2.89
N MET A 35 -4.51 -15.64 -1.56
CA MET A 35 -3.50 -16.25 -0.70
C MET A 35 -4.12 -17.36 0.15
N ASP A 36 -3.75 -18.62 -0.14
CA ASP A 36 -4.09 -19.81 0.65
C ASP A 36 -2.83 -20.36 1.35
N VAL A 37 -2.37 -19.69 2.40
CA VAL A 37 -1.24 -20.14 3.20
C VAL A 37 -1.64 -21.39 4.00
N ASP A 38 -1.18 -22.56 3.54
CA ASP A 38 -1.44 -23.86 4.21
C ASP A 38 -2.95 -24.12 4.45
N GLY A 39 -3.77 -23.67 3.48
CA GLY A 39 -5.24 -23.66 3.52
C GLY A 39 -5.83 -22.25 3.41
N SER A 40 -7.15 -22.16 3.26
CA SER A 40 -7.90 -20.91 3.02
C SER A 40 -8.24 -20.10 4.26
N ASP A 41 -8.17 -20.70 5.46
CA ASP A 41 -8.47 -20.02 6.71
C ASP A 41 -7.27 -19.15 7.14
N ASN A 42 -7.12 -18.00 6.48
CA ASN A 42 -5.99 -17.09 6.67
C ASN A 42 -6.40 -15.83 7.44
N SER A 43 -5.41 -15.08 7.90
CA SER A 43 -5.61 -13.79 8.57
C SER A 43 -4.47 -12.85 8.23
N PHE A 44 -4.79 -11.56 8.07
CA PHE A 44 -3.78 -10.53 7.92
C PHE A 44 -3.30 -10.03 9.29
N MET A 45 -1.99 -10.04 9.49
CA MET A 45 -1.34 -9.57 10.71
C MET A 45 -0.39 -8.42 10.39
N LYS A 46 -0.64 -7.28 11.04
CA LYS A 46 0.25 -6.13 11.04
C LYS A 46 1.19 -6.21 12.25
N VAL A 47 2.49 -6.15 12.01
CA VAL A 47 3.50 -6.10 13.07
C VAL A 47 4.08 -4.69 13.11
N ASN A 48 3.56 -3.84 13.99
CA ASN A 48 4.00 -2.47 14.11
C ASN A 48 5.30 -2.39 14.94
N LEU A 49 6.29 -1.67 14.43
CA LEU A 49 7.61 -1.55 15.03
C LEU A 49 7.75 -0.16 15.66
N GLN A 50 7.95 -0.11 16.97
CA GLN A 50 7.99 1.13 17.73
C GLN A 50 9.26 1.24 18.57
N ARG A 51 9.70 2.47 18.78
CA ARG A 51 10.72 2.77 19.78
C ARG A 51 10.08 2.75 21.16
N GLN A 52 10.60 1.92 22.04
CA GLN A 52 10.27 1.95 23.47
C GLN A 52 11.41 2.66 24.21
N SER A 53 11.08 3.74 24.90
CA SER A 53 12.04 4.44 25.79
C SER A 53 12.19 3.68 27.11
N ASN A 54 13.41 3.70 27.64
CA ASN A 54 13.73 3.12 28.95
C ASN A 54 13.79 4.20 30.03
N SER A 55 13.50 3.80 31.27
CA SER A 55 13.93 4.58 32.43
C SER A 55 15.45 4.49 32.60
N PRO A 56 16.15 5.59 32.95
CA PRO A 56 17.58 5.55 33.28
C PRO A 56 17.93 4.57 34.42
N THR A 57 16.97 4.27 35.30
CA THR A 57 17.15 3.33 36.42
C THR A 57 17.07 1.87 36.01
N GLU A 58 16.42 1.57 34.88
CA GLU A 58 16.18 0.21 34.39
C GLU A 58 17.28 -0.22 33.42
N SER A 59 17.83 0.72 32.64
CA SER A 59 18.89 0.43 31.67
C SER A 59 19.75 1.65 31.35
N PRO A 60 21.06 1.48 31.15
CA PRO A 60 21.90 2.55 30.58
C PRO A 60 21.55 2.85 29.11
N ARG A 61 20.88 1.93 28.40
CA ARG A 61 20.36 2.18 27.05
C ARG A 61 19.13 3.06 27.12
N LYS A 62 19.09 4.14 26.34
CA LYS A 62 17.95 5.08 26.29
C LYS A 62 16.67 4.48 25.69
N SER A 63 16.78 3.49 24.81
CA SER A 63 15.64 2.85 24.15
C SER A 63 15.98 1.51 23.47
N TYR A 64 14.92 0.78 23.11
CA TYR A 64 14.95 -0.44 22.30
C TYR A 64 13.79 -0.48 21.30
N LEU A 65 13.79 -1.49 20.42
CA LEU A 65 12.73 -1.73 19.45
C LEU A 65 11.70 -2.70 20.02
N LYS A 66 10.42 -2.31 20.00
CA LYS A 66 9.28 -3.13 20.38
C LYS A 66 8.46 -3.47 19.14
N ALA A 67 8.03 -4.71 19.03
CA ALA A 67 7.12 -5.16 17.98
C ALA A 67 5.75 -5.49 18.59
N THR A 68 4.69 -4.87 18.09
CA THR A 68 3.31 -5.14 18.49
C THR A 68 2.58 -5.79 17.33
N LYS A 69 2.09 -7.02 17.55
CA LYS A 69 1.36 -7.80 16.53
C LYS A 69 -0.14 -7.58 16.70
N THR A 70 -0.81 -7.17 15.62
CA THR A 70 -2.26 -6.98 15.59
C THR A 70 -2.83 -7.75 14.40
N VAL A 71 -3.80 -8.62 14.66
CA VAL A 71 -4.56 -9.33 13.61
C VAL A 71 -5.75 -8.46 13.23
N ALA A 72 -5.85 -8.14 11.94
CA ALA A 72 -6.97 -7.39 11.39
C ALA A 72 -8.29 -8.15 11.58
N LYS A 73 -9.37 -7.42 11.84
CA LYS A 73 -10.70 -8.00 12.07
C LYS A 73 -11.67 -7.68 10.95
N THR A 74 -11.45 -6.55 10.29
CA THR A 74 -12.28 -6.06 9.19
C THR A 74 -11.40 -5.52 8.07
N GLU A 75 -11.97 -5.34 6.88
CA GLU A 75 -11.28 -4.76 5.73
C GLU A 75 -10.75 -3.35 6.02
N LYS A 76 -11.47 -2.58 6.85
CA LYS A 76 -11.06 -1.24 7.28
C LYS A 76 -9.75 -1.24 8.06
N ASP A 77 -9.45 -2.32 8.78
CA ASP A 77 -8.17 -2.46 9.49
C ASP A 77 -6.98 -2.65 8.53
N VAL A 78 -7.26 -2.97 7.26
CA VAL A 78 -6.27 -3.36 6.24
C VAL A 78 -6.28 -2.45 5.01
N GLN A 79 -6.62 -1.18 5.21
CA GLN A 79 -6.37 -0.10 4.25
C GLN A 79 -5.03 0.56 4.59
N ILE A 80 -3.94 -0.03 4.11
CA ILE A 80 -2.59 0.34 4.56
C ILE A 80 -2.00 1.46 3.69
N LYS A 81 -1.71 2.58 4.34
CA LYS A 81 -0.80 3.61 3.84
C LYS A 81 0.57 3.39 4.45
N LEU A 82 1.60 3.16 3.62
CA LEU A 82 2.95 2.92 4.11
C LEU A 82 3.53 4.19 4.75
N LYS A 83 4.22 4.05 5.88
CA LYS A 83 4.81 5.16 6.63
C LYS A 83 6.27 4.87 6.96
N LEU A 84 7.16 5.77 6.56
CA LEU A 84 8.59 5.66 6.84
C LEU A 84 8.91 5.78 8.34
N TYR A 85 8.22 6.70 9.05
CA TYR A 85 8.45 6.97 10.47
C TYR A 85 7.50 6.25 11.44
N ASP A 86 6.62 5.39 10.91
CA ASP A 86 5.75 4.48 11.67
C ASP A 86 5.72 3.11 10.96
N PRO A 87 6.87 2.41 10.90
CA PRO A 87 7.05 1.23 10.07
C PRO A 87 6.27 0.04 10.63
N SER A 88 5.77 -0.80 9.73
CA SER A 88 5.12 -2.07 10.07
C SER A 88 5.51 -3.15 9.09
N GLU A 89 5.50 -4.39 9.55
CA GLU A 89 5.52 -5.57 8.68
C GLU A 89 4.10 -6.05 8.41
N PHE A 90 3.91 -6.67 7.25
CA PHE A 90 2.61 -7.13 6.76
C PHE A 90 2.70 -8.62 6.47
N HIS A 91 1.91 -9.41 7.17
CA HIS A 91 1.98 -10.86 7.11
C HIS A 91 0.61 -11.43 6.78
N MET A 92 0.55 -12.32 5.80
CA MET A 92 -0.58 -13.24 5.65
C MET A 92 -0.22 -14.53 6.39
N ILE A 93 -1.04 -14.90 7.37
CA ILE A 93 -0.77 -16.04 8.25
C ILE A 93 -1.91 -17.04 8.23
N ASN A 94 -1.60 -18.29 8.52
CA ASN A 94 -2.60 -19.28 8.93
C ASN A 94 -2.54 -19.44 10.47
N PRO A 95 -3.58 -18.98 11.20
CA PRO A 95 -3.57 -19.03 12.66
C PRO A 95 -3.74 -20.45 13.23
N SER A 96 -4.28 -21.39 12.44
CA SER A 96 -4.52 -22.79 12.84
C SER A 96 -3.30 -23.70 12.65
N LYS A 97 -2.36 -23.29 11.81
CA LYS A 97 -1.14 -24.05 11.47
C LYS A 97 0.08 -23.40 12.12
N ARG A 98 0.82 -24.17 12.92
CA ARG A 98 1.96 -23.67 13.69
C ARG A 98 3.24 -24.42 13.39
N THR A 99 4.33 -23.67 13.35
CA THR A 99 5.69 -24.22 13.38
C THR A 99 5.94 -24.99 14.67
N ARG A 100 7.00 -25.82 14.70
CA ARG A 100 7.41 -26.60 15.88
C ARG A 100 7.56 -25.77 17.16
N VAL A 101 7.92 -24.48 17.04
CA VAL A 101 8.11 -23.56 18.17
C VAL A 101 6.87 -22.70 18.48
N GLY A 102 5.73 -22.98 17.84
CA GLY A 102 4.44 -22.38 18.17
C GLY A 102 4.07 -21.10 17.40
N ASN A 103 4.90 -20.60 16.48
CA ASN A 103 4.53 -19.46 15.64
C ASN A 103 3.60 -19.89 14.50
N PRO A 104 2.58 -19.08 14.13
CA PRO A 104 1.76 -19.37 12.95
C PRO A 104 2.63 -19.36 11.69
N VAL A 105 2.32 -20.25 10.73
CA VAL A 105 2.95 -20.22 9.40
C VAL A 105 2.42 -19.03 8.61
N GLY A 106 3.22 -18.50 7.68
CA GLY A 106 2.89 -17.26 7.00
C GLY A 106 3.89 -16.83 5.94
N TYR A 107 3.46 -15.90 5.09
CA TYR A 107 4.32 -15.14 4.19
C TYR A 107 4.29 -13.66 4.59
N LYS A 108 5.45 -13.01 4.48
CA LYS A 108 5.59 -11.57 4.68
C LYS A 108 5.58 -10.85 3.33
N LEU A 109 4.72 -9.86 3.19
CA LEU A 109 4.79 -8.91 2.08
C LEU A 109 5.84 -7.85 2.40
N VAL A 110 6.82 -7.69 1.50
CA VAL A 110 7.89 -6.68 1.58
C VAL A 110 7.71 -5.73 0.40
N PRO A 111 7.09 -4.56 0.60
CA PRO A 111 6.92 -3.58 -0.47
C PRO A 111 8.27 -3.06 -0.98
N GLY A 112 8.37 -2.88 -2.29
CA GLY A 112 9.46 -2.11 -2.91
C GLY A 112 9.28 -0.60 -2.74
N GLY A 113 10.14 0.19 -3.38
CA GLY A 113 9.94 1.64 -3.48
C GLY A 113 8.65 1.96 -4.24
N THR A 114 7.76 2.74 -3.64
CA THR A 114 6.47 3.11 -4.22
C THR A 114 6.08 4.53 -3.81
N ALA A 115 5.10 5.11 -4.47
CA ALA A 115 4.47 6.38 -4.14
C ALA A 115 2.99 6.20 -3.80
N ALA A 116 2.40 7.23 -3.19
CA ALA A 116 0.95 7.39 -3.10
C ALA A 116 0.49 8.32 -4.22
N SER A 117 -0.77 8.18 -4.66
CA SER A 117 -1.36 9.16 -5.57
C SER A 117 -1.33 10.56 -4.97
N LEU A 118 -0.99 11.53 -5.80
CA LEU A 118 -0.96 12.95 -5.46
C LEU A 118 -2.21 13.70 -5.94
N LEU A 119 -3.13 13.01 -6.63
CA LEU A 119 -4.40 13.61 -7.06
C LEU A 119 -5.31 13.83 -5.86
N ASP A 120 -6.17 14.85 -5.97
CA ASP A 120 -7.24 15.08 -5.01
C ASP A 120 -8.20 13.88 -5.02
N LEU A 121 -8.65 13.44 -3.83
CA LEU A 121 -9.56 12.29 -3.72
C LEU A 121 -10.92 12.55 -4.39
N ASP A 122 -11.30 13.81 -4.56
CA ASP A 122 -12.53 14.19 -5.23
C ASP A 122 -12.41 14.32 -6.75
N ASP A 123 -11.20 14.26 -7.31
CA ASP A 123 -10.93 14.36 -8.74
C ASP A 123 -11.47 13.12 -9.49
N PRO A 124 -12.20 13.27 -10.61
CA PRO A 124 -12.72 12.13 -11.36
C PRO A 124 -11.71 11.00 -11.68
N PRO A 125 -10.48 11.26 -12.15
CA PRO A 125 -9.50 10.18 -12.34
C PRO A 125 -9.14 9.46 -11.03
N GLN A 126 -9.08 10.16 -9.90
CA GLN A 126 -8.77 9.53 -8.61
C GLN A 126 -9.94 8.69 -8.09
N LYS A 127 -11.19 9.14 -8.30
CA LYS A 127 -12.39 8.34 -7.99
C LYS A 127 -12.44 7.04 -8.79
N LYS A 128 -12.14 7.11 -10.09
CA LYS A 128 -12.03 5.93 -10.96
C LYS A 128 -10.86 5.01 -10.59
N GLY A 129 -9.76 5.60 -10.15
CA GLY A 129 -8.53 4.91 -9.74
C GLY A 129 -8.41 4.67 -8.23
N ALA A 130 -9.52 4.64 -7.48
CA ALA A 130 -9.51 4.69 -6.02
C ALA A 130 -8.80 3.50 -5.34
N PHE A 131 -8.57 2.39 -6.06
CA PHE A 131 -7.70 1.31 -5.61
C PHE A 131 -6.26 1.75 -5.30
N THR A 132 -5.82 2.91 -5.81
CA THR A 132 -4.51 3.52 -5.51
C THR A 132 -4.47 4.31 -4.19
N ASN A 133 -5.61 4.49 -3.52
CA ASN A 133 -5.70 5.27 -2.28
C ASN A 133 -4.90 4.67 -1.12
N ASN A 134 -4.61 3.37 -1.19
CA ASN A 134 -3.79 2.63 -0.23
C ASN A 134 -2.82 1.71 -0.98
N GLN A 135 -1.66 1.40 -0.37
CA GLN A 135 -0.66 0.51 -0.98
C GLN A 135 -0.98 -0.97 -0.75
N ILE A 136 -1.71 -1.31 0.32
CA ILE A 136 -2.17 -2.67 0.59
C ILE A 136 -3.64 -2.61 0.97
N TRP A 137 -4.41 -3.51 0.40
CA TRP A 137 -5.81 -3.82 0.71
C TRP A 137 -5.90 -5.31 1.02
N VAL A 138 -6.78 -5.70 1.93
CA VAL A 138 -7.16 -7.10 2.13
C VAL A 138 -8.66 -7.19 2.27
N THR A 139 -9.27 -8.01 1.44
CA THR A 139 -10.71 -8.28 1.38
C THR A 139 -10.95 -9.78 1.63
N PRO A 140 -12.13 -10.18 2.13
CA PRO A 140 -12.57 -11.56 2.03
C PRO A 140 -12.64 -11.98 0.57
N TYR A 141 -12.36 -13.26 0.30
CA TYR A 141 -12.49 -13.79 -1.04
C TYR A 141 -13.93 -13.64 -1.55
N ASN A 142 -14.08 -13.03 -2.72
CA ASN A 142 -15.31 -13.01 -3.49
C ASN A 142 -15.00 -13.26 -4.96
N ARG A 143 -15.63 -14.27 -5.54
CA ARG A 143 -15.40 -14.70 -6.93
C ARG A 143 -15.70 -13.59 -7.95
N SER A 144 -16.60 -12.65 -7.66
CA SER A 144 -16.91 -11.54 -8.56
C SER A 144 -15.94 -10.36 -8.47
N GLU A 145 -15.18 -10.24 -7.39
CA GLU A 145 -14.28 -9.10 -7.13
C GLU A 145 -12.90 -9.32 -7.76
N GLN A 146 -12.84 -9.20 -9.09
CA GLN A 146 -11.60 -9.49 -9.84
C GLN A 146 -10.85 -8.23 -10.28
N TRP A 147 -11.56 -7.11 -10.45
CA TRP A 147 -11.05 -5.91 -11.12
C TRP A 147 -11.07 -4.72 -10.16
N ALA A 148 -9.91 -4.26 -9.70
CA ALA A 148 -9.83 -3.21 -8.69
C ALA A 148 -10.39 -1.85 -9.16
N GLY A 149 -10.44 -1.61 -10.46
CA GLY A 149 -11.07 -0.43 -11.09
C GLY A 149 -12.52 -0.66 -11.55
N GLY A 150 -13.08 -1.83 -11.28
CA GLY A 150 -14.41 -2.26 -11.73
C GLY A 150 -14.43 -3.07 -13.01
N LEU A 151 -15.55 -3.75 -13.26
CA LEU A 151 -15.72 -4.62 -14.43
C LEU A 151 -15.71 -3.83 -15.75
N PHE A 152 -16.29 -2.64 -15.76
CA PHE A 152 -16.36 -1.74 -16.91
C PHE A 152 -15.70 -0.39 -16.58
N VAL A 153 -14.46 -0.20 -17.04
CA VAL A 153 -13.61 0.94 -16.64
C VAL A 153 -13.72 2.14 -17.58
N ASP A 154 -14.01 1.89 -18.86
CA ASP A 154 -14.19 2.99 -19.81
C ASP A 154 -15.38 3.86 -19.40
N GLN A 155 -15.16 5.17 -19.36
CA GLN A 155 -16.13 6.16 -18.86
C GLN A 155 -16.76 5.87 -17.48
N SER A 156 -16.15 5.02 -16.64
CA SER A 156 -16.70 4.70 -15.32
C SER A 156 -16.82 5.91 -14.39
N THR A 157 -17.77 5.84 -13.46
CA THR A 157 -17.99 6.85 -12.40
C THR A 157 -17.20 6.56 -11.12
N GLY A 158 -16.56 5.39 -11.03
CA GLY A 158 -15.81 4.94 -9.85
C GLY A 158 -16.64 4.22 -8.78
N GLU A 159 -17.90 3.87 -9.08
CA GLU A 159 -18.84 3.25 -8.15
C GLU A 159 -18.68 1.73 -7.97
N ASP A 160 -17.80 1.09 -8.74
CA ASP A 160 -17.52 -0.36 -8.72
C ASP A 160 -16.02 -0.63 -8.51
N THR A 161 -15.34 0.20 -7.70
CA THR A 161 -13.90 0.03 -7.45
C THR A 161 -13.66 -0.72 -6.14
N LEU A 162 -12.43 -1.19 -5.92
CA LEU A 162 -12.00 -1.81 -4.66
C LEU A 162 -12.26 -0.93 -3.41
N ALA A 163 -12.42 0.38 -3.58
CA ALA A 163 -12.63 1.31 -2.48
C ALA A 163 -14.11 1.44 -2.06
N VAL A 164 -15.04 0.88 -2.82
CA VAL A 164 -16.50 1.00 -2.62
C VAL A 164 -17.07 -0.25 -1.96
#